data_AF-A0A843GT07-F1
#
_entry.id   AF-A0A843GT07-F1
#
_cell.length_a   1.000
_cell.length_b   1.000
_cell.length_c   1.000
_cell.angle_alpha   90.00
_cell.angle_beta   90.00
_cell.angle_gamma   90.00
#
_symmetry.space_group_name_H-M   'P 1'
#
loop_
_entity.id
_entity.type
_entity.pdbx_description
1 polymer ?
#
loop_
_entity_poly.entity_id
_entity_poly.type
_entity_poly.pdbx_seq_one_letter_code
_entity_poly.pdbx_strand_id
1 'polypeptide(L)'
;MSIRKGVFETNSSSTHSITICTSEEYKKFLNGELYVDYNGHLYTLEQIEAKYEKDNREWKEKYGHNYANDIEHYMELASFYDYQKWEDDDYLEEYKESYTTPNGEEIVVFGKYGYDG
;
A
#
# COMPACT_ATOMS: atom_id res chain seq x y z
N MET A 1 15.16 14.45 6.94
CA MET A 1 14.27 14.12 8.08
C MET A 1 13.46 15.35 8.45
N SER A 2 12.17 15.32 8.18
CA SER A 2 11.20 16.38 8.49
C SER A 2 10.38 15.97 9.72
N ILE A 3 10.32 16.81 10.74
CA ILE A 3 9.45 16.60 11.90
C ILE A 3 8.13 17.31 11.59
N ARG A 4 7.08 16.55 11.30
CA ARG A 4 5.72 17.09 11.18
C ARG A 4 5.14 17.25 12.60
N LYS A 5 5.07 18.49 13.10
CA LYS A 5 4.56 18.82 14.43
C LYS A 5 3.14 19.39 14.31
N GLY A 6 2.17 18.77 14.96
CA GLY A 6 0.77 19.20 14.92
C GLY A 6 -0.10 18.51 13.86
N VAL A 7 0.38 17.43 13.22
CA VAL A 7 -0.45 16.55 12.39
C VAL A 7 -1.20 15.58 13.29
N PHE A 8 -2.09 16.13 14.12
CA PHE A 8 -3.19 15.36 14.67
C PHE A 8 -4.36 15.66 13.76
N GLU A 9 -4.65 14.73 12.84
CA GLU A 9 -5.91 14.80 12.12
C GLU A 9 -7.01 14.31 13.07
N THR A 10 -7.62 15.26 13.76
CA THR A 10 -9.00 15.11 14.21
C THR A 10 -9.91 15.38 13.03
N ASN A 11 -9.95 14.45 12.09
CA ASN A 11 -11.22 14.14 11.47
C ASN A 11 -11.35 12.60 11.56
N SER A 12 -12.53 12.10 11.90
CA SER A 12 -12.74 10.66 12.03
C SER A 12 -12.92 9.97 10.66
N SER A 13 -12.53 10.62 9.57
CA SER A 13 -12.76 10.19 8.19
C SER A 13 -11.59 10.45 7.23
N SER A 14 -10.37 10.68 7.72
CA SER A 14 -9.24 11.01 6.85
C SER A 14 -8.47 9.74 6.56
N THR A 15 -8.41 9.42 5.27
CA THR A 15 -7.53 8.39 4.77
C THR A 15 -6.11 8.89 4.90
N HIS A 16 -5.27 8.16 5.62
CA HIS A 16 -3.84 8.40 5.71
C HIS A 16 -3.10 7.12 5.36
N SER A 17 -2.41 7.10 4.23
CA SER A 17 -1.39 6.10 3.97
C SER A 17 -0.01 6.71 4.16
N ILE A 18 0.89 5.94 4.77
CA ILE A 18 2.32 6.26 4.83
C ILE A 18 3.11 5.00 4.51
N THR A 19 3.86 5.06 3.43
CA THR A 19 4.79 4.02 3.01
C THR A 19 6.20 4.56 3.14
N ILE A 20 7.04 3.84 3.88
CA ILE A 20 8.47 4.13 4.01
C ILE A 20 9.21 2.95 3.40
N CYS A 21 10.01 3.21 2.38
CA CYS A 21 10.73 2.17 1.65
C CYS A 21 12.09 2.69 1.15
N THR A 22 12.93 1.78 0.67
CA THR A 22 14.15 2.16 -0.04
C THR A 22 13.82 2.74 -1.41
N SER A 23 14.74 3.52 -1.99
CA SER A 23 14.56 4.01 -3.36
C SER A 23 14.51 2.90 -4.41
N GLU A 24 15.10 1.73 -4.13
CA GLU A 24 15.00 0.55 -4.98
C GLU A 24 13.59 -0.04 -4.98
N GLU A 25 13.00 -0.22 -3.79
CA GLU A 25 11.61 -0.67 -3.66
C GLU A 25 10.64 0.32 -4.29
N TYR A 26 10.85 1.61 -4.08
CA TYR A 26 10.02 2.64 -4.71
C TYR A 26 10.08 2.57 -6.24
N LYS A 27 11.27 2.36 -6.83
CA LYS A 27 11.40 2.17 -8.29
C LYS A 27 10.68 0.91 -8.78
N LYS A 28 10.79 -0.20 -8.04
CA LYS A 28 10.05 -1.43 -8.36
C LYS A 28 8.53 -1.21 -8.30
N PHE A 29 8.06 -0.43 -7.33
CA PHE A 29 6.65 -0.04 -7.25
C PHE A 29 6.22 0.79 -8.48
N LEU A 30 7.00 1.82 -8.85
CA LEU A 30 6.74 2.61 -10.07
C LEU A 30 6.72 1.76 -11.35
N ASN A 31 7.52 0.69 -11.40
CA ASN A 31 7.59 -0.24 -12.54
C ASN A 31 6.46 -1.29 -12.55
N GLY A 32 5.60 -1.32 -11.54
CA GLY A 32 4.54 -2.35 -11.40
C GLY A 32 5.05 -3.71 -10.93
N GLU A 33 6.26 -3.79 -10.36
CA GLU A 33 6.82 -5.02 -9.80
C GLU A 33 6.40 -5.26 -8.34
N LEU A 34 5.94 -4.21 -7.66
CA LEU A 34 5.40 -4.26 -6.30
C LEU A 34 3.98 -3.69 -6.26
N TYR A 35 3.24 -4.08 -5.23
CA TYR A 35 1.90 -3.61 -4.92
C TYR A 35 1.86 -3.08 -3.49
N VAL A 36 1.05 -2.06 -3.25
CA VAL A 36 0.84 -1.48 -1.92
C VAL A 36 -0.52 -1.91 -1.37
N ASP A 37 -0.59 -2.30 -0.10
CA ASP A 37 -1.86 -2.52 0.59
C ASP A 37 -2.43 -1.21 1.17
N TYR A 38 -3.65 -1.27 1.70
CA TYR A 38 -4.29 -0.13 2.37
C TYR A 38 -3.44 0.45 3.53
N ASN A 39 -2.56 -0.35 4.14
CA ASN A 39 -1.73 0.06 5.28
C ASN A 39 -0.36 0.64 4.85
N GLY A 40 -0.05 0.69 3.56
CA GLY A 40 1.24 1.18 3.06
C GLY A 40 2.36 0.13 3.06
N HIS A 41 2.04 -1.15 3.11
CA HIS A 41 3.04 -2.23 2.97
C HIS A 41 3.21 -2.62 1.51
N LEU A 42 4.46 -2.83 1.11
CA LEU A 42 4.81 -3.28 -0.24
C LEU A 42 4.93 -4.80 -0.31
N TYR A 43 4.41 -5.38 -1.40
CA TYR A 43 4.42 -6.81 -1.66
C TYR A 43 4.80 -7.13 -3.10
N THR A 44 5.50 -8.24 -3.30
CA THR A 44 5.63 -8.87 -4.61
C THR A 44 4.38 -9.67 -4.95
N LEU A 45 4.16 -9.96 -6.24
CA LEU A 45 3.06 -10.84 -6.65
C LEU A 45 3.11 -12.21 -5.96
N GLU A 46 4.30 -12.82 -5.84
CA GLU A 46 4.48 -14.12 -5.17
C GLU A 46 4.03 -14.07 -3.69
N GLN A 47 4.29 -12.97 -2.99
CA GLN A 47 3.81 -12.79 -1.61
C GLN A 47 2.29 -12.67 -1.54
N ILE A 48 1.67 -12.01 -2.52
CA ILE A 48 0.21 -11.89 -2.61
C ILE A 48 -0.41 -13.25 -2.95
N GLU A 49 0.16 -14.02 -3.87
CA GLU A 49 -0.28 -15.37 -4.21
C GLU A 49 -0.24 -16.29 -2.97
N ALA A 50 0.84 -16.23 -2.19
CA ALA A 50 0.93 -17.00 -0.94
C ALA A 50 -0.15 -16.60 0.08
N LYS A 51 -0.51 -15.31 0.16
CA LYS A 51 -1.62 -14.84 1.01
C LYS A 51 -2.97 -15.30 0.47
N TYR A 52 -3.19 -15.19 -0.84
CA TYR A 52 -4.39 -15.66 -1.53
C TYR A 52 -4.66 -17.15 -1.25
N GLU A 53 -3.65 -18.01 -1.44
CA GLU A 53 -3.80 -19.45 -1.21
C GLU A 53 -4.14 -19.77 0.25
N LYS A 54 -3.45 -19.09 1.18
CA LYS A 54 -3.67 -19.26 2.61
C LYS A 54 -5.09 -18.84 3.01
N ASP A 55 -5.49 -17.63 2.62
CA ASP A 55 -6.78 -17.05 2.99
C ASP A 55 -7.94 -17.82 2.36
N ASN A 56 -7.82 -18.24 1.10
CA ASN A 56 -8.81 -19.10 0.46
C ASN A 56 -8.95 -20.45 1.15
N ARG A 57 -7.84 -21.08 1.55
CA ARG A 57 -7.87 -22.35 2.28
C ARG A 57 -8.62 -22.20 3.60
N GLU A 58 -8.24 -21.21 4.41
CA GLU A 58 -8.85 -20.95 5.72
C GLU A 58 -10.34 -20.58 5.59
N TRP A 59 -10.68 -19.75 4.60
CA TRP A 59 -12.08 -19.37 4.33
C TRP A 59 -12.93 -20.54 3.88
N LYS A 60 -12.39 -21.39 2.99
CA LYS A 60 -13.09 -22.56 2.49
C LYS A 60 -13.34 -23.61 3.56
N GLU A 61 -12.37 -23.82 4.45
CA GLU A 61 -12.56 -24.69 5.62
C GLU A 61 -13.68 -24.19 6.54
N LYS A 62 -13.82 -22.86 6.69
CA LYS A 62 -14.81 -22.24 7.58
C LYS A 62 -16.19 -22.07 6.97
N TYR A 63 -16.28 -21.74 5.69
CA TYR A 63 -17.52 -21.28 5.03
C TYR A 63 -17.91 -22.11 3.79
N GLY A 64 -17.12 -23.11 3.39
CA GLY A 64 -17.45 -24.05 2.32
C GLY A 64 -17.31 -23.51 0.89
N HIS A 65 -16.80 -22.30 0.70
CA HIS A 65 -16.53 -21.68 -0.59
C HIS A 65 -15.23 -20.86 -0.54
N ASN A 66 -14.69 -20.42 -1.68
CA ASN A 66 -13.47 -19.60 -1.70
C ASN A 66 -13.78 -18.16 -1.26
N TYR A 67 -12.81 -17.50 -0.62
CA TYR A 67 -12.86 -16.07 -0.31
C TYR A 67 -12.82 -15.22 -1.59
N ALA A 68 -11.94 -15.57 -2.52
CA ALA A 68 -11.81 -14.96 -3.85
C ALA A 68 -11.67 -16.02 -4.95
N ASN A 69 -12.20 -15.73 -6.13
CA ASN A 69 -12.23 -16.69 -7.24
C ASN A 69 -10.87 -16.87 -7.91
N ASP A 70 -10.10 -15.78 -8.01
CA ASP A 70 -8.78 -15.70 -8.62
C ASP A 70 -7.96 -14.62 -7.89
N ILE A 71 -6.69 -14.46 -8.30
CA ILE A 71 -5.77 -13.52 -7.68
C ILE A 71 -6.19 -12.06 -7.91
N GLU A 72 -6.76 -11.74 -9.07
CA GLU A 72 -7.20 -10.37 -9.40
C GLU A 72 -8.35 -9.95 -8.48
N HIS A 73 -9.37 -10.81 -8.32
CA HIS A 73 -10.48 -10.58 -7.40
C HIS A 73 -10.00 -10.50 -5.95
N TYR A 74 -9.00 -11.29 -5.55
CA TYR A 74 -8.40 -11.18 -4.22
C TYR A 74 -7.71 -9.85 -4.01
N MET A 75 -6.93 -9.39 -4.98
CA MET A 75 -6.24 -8.11 -4.93
C MET A 75 -7.22 -6.94 -4.79
N GLU A 76 -8.35 -6.99 -5.48
CA GLU A 76 -9.43 -6.00 -5.32
C GLU A 76 -10.06 -6.05 -3.92
N LEU A 77 -10.45 -7.23 -3.44
CA LEU A 77 -11.08 -7.38 -2.12
C LEU A 77 -10.13 -6.98 -0.97
N ALA A 78 -8.85 -7.32 -1.10
CA ALA A 78 -7.82 -7.02 -0.11
C ALA A 78 -7.16 -5.65 -0.32
N SER A 79 -7.60 -4.86 -1.31
CA SER A 79 -7.10 -3.51 -1.61
C SER A 79 -5.59 -3.45 -1.86
N PHE A 80 -5.09 -4.35 -2.71
CA PHE A 80 -3.75 -4.28 -3.27
C PHE A 80 -3.76 -3.45 -4.54
N TYR A 81 -2.93 -2.41 -4.58
CA TYR A 81 -2.84 -1.49 -5.70
C TYR A 81 -1.43 -1.50 -6.29
N ASP A 82 -1.34 -1.54 -7.62
CA ASP A 82 -0.11 -1.15 -8.31
C ASP A 82 0.02 0.39 -8.31
N TYR A 83 1.12 0.91 -8.85
CA TYR A 83 1.33 2.35 -8.91
C TYR A 83 0.22 3.09 -9.67
N GLN A 84 -0.29 2.55 -10.78
CA GLN A 84 -1.32 3.21 -11.59
C GLN A 84 -2.62 3.34 -10.81
N LYS A 85 -3.11 2.25 -10.22
CA LYS A 85 -4.31 2.28 -9.37
C LYS A 85 -4.12 3.15 -8.14
N TRP A 86 -2.92 3.17 -7.56
CA TRP A 86 -2.60 4.02 -6.43
C TRP A 86 -2.62 5.50 -6.82
N GLU A 87 -2.04 5.87 -7.98
CA GLU A 87 -1.98 7.24 -8.51
C GLU A 87 -3.38 7.76 -8.90
N ASP A 88 -4.22 6.93 -9.54
CA ASP A 88 -5.57 7.29 -10.03
C ASP A 88 -6.58 7.70 -8.94
N ASP A 89 -6.25 7.56 -7.65
CA ASP A 89 -7.08 8.06 -6.54
C ASP A 89 -6.96 9.59 -6.40
N ASP A 90 -7.73 10.30 -7.24
CA ASP A 90 -7.82 11.77 -7.32
C ASP A 90 -8.48 12.44 -6.09
N TYR A 91 -9.06 11.66 -5.18
CA TYR A 91 -9.77 12.20 -4.01
C TYR A 91 -8.86 12.61 -2.86
N LEU A 92 -7.59 12.17 -2.90
CA LEU A 92 -6.63 12.35 -1.82
C LEU A 92 -5.43 13.17 -2.30
N GLU A 93 -4.91 14.03 -1.43
CA GLU A 93 -3.65 14.72 -1.68
C GLU A 93 -2.47 13.75 -1.52
N GLU A 94 -1.47 13.88 -2.40
CA GLU A 94 -0.27 13.06 -2.37
C GLU A 94 0.89 13.76 -1.65
N TYR A 95 1.73 13.00 -0.97
CA TYR A 95 3.02 13.48 -0.52
C TYR A 95 4.12 12.48 -0.87
N LYS A 96 5.30 13.04 -1.12
CA LYS A 96 6.51 12.29 -1.38
C LYS A 96 7.72 13.06 -0.87
N GLU A 97 8.53 12.41 -0.07
CA GLU A 97 9.75 12.95 0.52
C GLU A 97 10.85 11.90 0.37
N SER A 98 12.11 12.35 0.24
CA SER A 98 13.26 11.45 0.26
C SER A 98 14.33 11.91 1.24
N TYR A 99 15.12 10.95 1.71
CA TYR A 99 16.21 11.18 2.64
C TYR A 99 17.37 10.23 2.37
N THR A 100 18.57 10.77 2.21
CA THR A 100 19.79 9.97 2.11
C THR A 100 20.39 9.77 3.51
N THR A 101 20.57 8.51 3.92
CA THR A 101 21.22 8.15 5.18
C THR A 101 22.70 8.54 5.16
N PRO A 102 23.37 8.68 6.32
CA PRO A 102 24.81 8.92 6.37
C PRO A 102 25.65 7.87 5.63
N ASN A 103 25.11 6.66 5.46
CA ASN A 103 25.74 5.56 4.73
C ASN A 103 25.46 5.58 3.21
N GLY A 104 24.70 6.57 2.72
CA GLY A 104 24.40 6.75 1.29
C GLY A 104 23.14 6.05 0.80
N GLU A 105 22.37 5.38 1.65
CA GLU A 105 21.10 4.74 1.27
C GLU A 105 20.01 5.80 1.12
N GLU A 106 19.22 5.74 0.06
CA GLU A 106 18.09 6.64 -0.12
C GLU A 106 16.80 5.98 0.37
N ILE A 107 16.14 6.63 1.32
CA ILE A 107 14.83 6.27 1.82
C ILE A 107 13.80 7.19 1.17
N VAL A 108 12.71 6.61 0.68
CA VAL A 108 11.56 7.30 0.12
C VAL A 108 10.38 7.11 1.04
N VAL A 109 9.71 8.21 1.36
CA VAL A 109 8.45 8.23 2.10
C VAL A 109 7.38 8.76 1.16
N PHE A 110 6.32 8.00 0.94
CA PHE A 110 5.21 8.42 0.08
C PHE A 110 3.88 7.99 0.67
N GLY A 111 2.80 8.65 0.26
CA GLY A 111 1.47 8.29 0.71
C GLY A 111 0.42 9.29 0.23
N LYS A 112 -0.82 9.02 0.60
CA LYS A 112 -1.99 9.85 0.33
C LYS A 112 -2.64 10.29 1.64
N TYR A 113 -3.15 11.51 1.70
CA TYR A 113 -3.86 12.07 2.84
C TYR A 113 -5.04 12.95 2.39
N GLY A 114 -5.95 13.20 3.33
CA GLY A 114 -7.04 14.15 3.13
C GLY A 114 -8.34 13.49 2.71
N TYR A 115 -9.43 13.96 3.28
CA TYR A 115 -10.79 13.81 2.78
C TYR A 115 -11.53 14.99 3.41
N ASP A 116 -11.77 16.05 2.63
CA ASP A 116 -12.60 17.18 3.07
C ASP A 116 -14.06 16.75 2.90
N GLY A 117 -14.65 16.23 3.97
CA GLY A 117 -16.09 16.00 4.11
C GLY A 117 -16.80 17.20 4.72
#